data_AF-A0A9X6U1W5-F1
#
_entry.id   AF-A0A9X6U1W5-F1
#
_cell.length_a   1.000
_cell.length_b   1.000
_cell.length_c   1.000
_cell.angle_alpha   90.00
_cell.angle_beta   90.00
_cell.angle_gamma   90.00
#
_symmetry.space_group_name_H-M   'P 1'
#
loop_
_entity.id
_entity.type
_entity.pdbx_description
1 polymer ?
#
loop_
_entity_poly.entity_id
_entity_poly.type
_entity_poly.pdbx_seq_one_letter_code
_entity_poly.pdbx_strand_id
1 'polypeptide(L)'
;MNRLKWGRMTVLLVIILGICWFLFQGNQKSVANVEGQPLQVAELPKAGFTEKVVPPKYIPPEINAKAAMIIDASDGDIIYQYNENEAFAPASMSKMMTAYLLLESIHNGKVRWEDPVKMSAKAAQTEGARIPVQVNDTLTVKDLYHALMIESANNSAVALAEHMAKSEKDFVQLMNAKAKQLKMSEHAKFANASGLQEPDGSETKMTAADVAQLAYHLIKDYPEILEVTHLRQSQLAFNNINVISTNDMLNKNNKSLYIEGMDGLKTGFTDSAGYCFTGTAKQGDNRIITVVMGTSSKTKRFTETNKLMSYAFGLVN
;
A
#
# COMPACT_ATOMS: atom_id res chain seq x y z
N MET A 1 67.83 -35.25 50.08
CA MET A 1 67.72 -33.80 49.82
C MET A 1 66.99 -33.63 48.49
N ASN A 2 65.85 -32.98 48.29
CA ASN A 2 64.94 -32.22 49.13
C ASN A 2 63.54 -32.35 48.52
N ARG A 3 62.53 -32.56 49.37
CA ARG A 3 61.10 -32.42 49.04
C ARG A 3 60.81 -30.94 48.82
N LEU A 4 60.30 -30.54 47.64
CA LEU A 4 59.78 -29.18 47.41
C LEU A 4 58.25 -29.15 47.42
N LYS A 5 57.79 -28.49 48.48
CA LYS A 5 56.47 -28.01 48.90
C LYS A 5 55.47 -27.72 47.78
N TRP A 6 54.41 -28.53 47.74
CA TRP A 6 53.08 -28.11 47.28
C TRP A 6 52.52 -27.10 48.27
N GLY A 7 52.35 -25.85 47.85
CA GLY A 7 51.78 -24.82 48.72
C GLY A 7 52.16 -23.44 48.26
N ARG A 8 51.68 -23.04 47.08
CA ARG A 8 51.58 -21.62 46.66
C ARG A 8 50.87 -21.34 45.34
N MET A 9 50.38 -22.35 44.61
CA MET A 9 49.70 -22.14 43.32
C MET A 9 48.17 -22.24 43.38
N THR A 10 47.58 -22.49 44.55
CA THR A 10 46.12 -22.55 44.75
C THR A 10 45.52 -21.27 45.33
N VAL A 11 46.33 -20.30 45.78
CA VAL A 11 45.83 -19.11 46.49
C VAL A 11 45.61 -17.91 45.55
N LEU A 12 46.22 -17.87 44.36
CA LEU A 12 45.97 -16.77 43.40
C LEU A 12 44.73 -16.98 42.50
N LEU A 13 44.22 -18.21 42.37
CA LEU A 13 43.01 -18.50 41.58
C LEU A 13 41.70 -18.25 42.35
N VAL A 14 41.75 -18.18 43.68
CA VAL A 14 40.56 -17.94 44.53
C VAL A 14 40.26 -16.44 44.70
N ILE A 15 41.26 -15.56 44.58
CA ILE A 15 41.07 -14.11 44.77
C ILE A 15 40.45 -13.45 43.52
N ILE A 16 40.71 -13.96 42.32
CA ILE A 16 40.10 -13.41 41.08
C ILE A 16 38.65 -13.88 40.90
N LEU A 17 38.27 -15.06 41.41
CA LEU A 17 36.88 -15.53 41.38
C LEU A 17 36.01 -14.97 42.54
N GLY A 18 36.62 -14.52 43.64
CA GLY A 18 35.91 -13.94 44.78
C GLY A 18 35.47 -12.47 44.61
N ILE A 19 36.17 -11.69 43.77
CA ILE A 19 35.83 -10.27 43.53
C ILE A 19 34.71 -10.13 42.48
N CYS A 20 34.46 -11.14 41.65
CA CYS A 20 33.32 -11.16 40.73
C CYS A 20 31.98 -11.57 41.36
N TRP A 21 31.98 -12.11 42.60
CA TRP A 21 30.72 -12.44 43.29
C TRP A 21 30.14 -11.22 44.05
N PHE A 22 30.99 -10.28 44.49
CA PHE A 22 30.55 -9.19 45.36
C PHE A 22 30.14 -7.88 44.64
N LEU A 23 30.27 -7.81 43.32
CA LEU A 23 29.68 -6.73 42.51
C LEU A 23 28.34 -7.10 41.88
N PHE A 24 27.78 -8.28 42.20
CA PHE A 24 26.51 -8.78 41.67
C PHE A 24 25.43 -9.04 42.74
N GLN A 25 25.61 -8.52 43.96
CA GLN A 25 24.59 -8.52 45.01
C GLN A 25 24.43 -7.13 45.61
N GLY A 26 23.54 -6.31 45.04
CA GLY A 26 23.35 -4.95 45.52
C GLY A 26 22.27 -4.12 44.84
N ASN A 27 21.17 -4.71 44.37
CA ASN A 27 19.83 -4.07 44.39
C ASN A 27 18.76 -5.06 43.94
N GLN A 28 18.42 -6.04 44.78
CA GLN A 28 17.13 -6.72 44.63
C GLN A 28 16.04 -5.81 45.17
N LYS A 29 15.55 -4.90 44.32
CA LYS A 29 14.16 -4.45 44.44
C LYS A 29 13.29 -5.64 44.04
N SER A 30 12.33 -5.96 44.89
CA SER A 30 11.29 -6.96 44.68
C SER A 30 10.85 -7.01 43.22
N VAL A 31 11.11 -8.13 42.56
CA VAL A 31 10.44 -8.45 41.30
C VAL A 31 8.99 -8.69 41.68
N ALA A 32 8.16 -7.66 41.52
CA ALA A 32 6.72 -7.88 41.47
C ALA A 32 6.48 -8.90 40.35
N ASN A 33 5.80 -10.00 40.68
CA ASN A 33 5.14 -10.83 39.69
C ASN A 33 4.13 -9.94 38.98
N VAL A 34 4.58 -9.26 37.94
CA VAL A 34 3.68 -8.79 36.89
C VAL A 34 3.49 -10.02 36.03
N GLU A 35 2.54 -10.87 36.42
CA GLU A 35 1.74 -11.55 35.41
C GLU A 35 1.24 -10.44 34.50
N GLY A 36 1.96 -10.21 33.40
CA GLY A 36 1.49 -9.33 32.37
C GLY A 36 0.15 -9.90 31.97
N GLN A 37 -0.93 -9.19 32.30
CA GLN A 37 -2.22 -9.47 31.67
C GLN A 37 -1.91 -9.63 30.19
N PRO A 38 -2.35 -10.73 29.54
CA PRO A 38 -2.22 -10.82 28.10
C PRO A 38 -2.76 -9.51 27.57
N LEU A 39 -1.96 -8.82 26.75
CA LEU A 39 -2.39 -7.59 26.10
C LEU A 39 -3.82 -7.83 25.66
N GLN A 40 -4.78 -7.15 26.30
CA GLN A 40 -6.13 -7.08 25.77
C GLN A 40 -5.95 -6.31 24.48
N VAL A 41 -5.72 -7.05 23.40
CA VAL A 41 -6.00 -6.59 22.06
C VAL A 41 -7.48 -6.29 22.15
N ALA A 42 -7.81 -5.00 22.29
CA ALA A 42 -9.19 -4.56 22.14
C ALA A 42 -9.67 -5.22 20.84
N GLU A 43 -10.72 -6.03 20.95
CA GLU A 43 -11.37 -6.58 19.78
C GLU A 43 -11.81 -5.39 18.94
N LEU A 44 -11.03 -5.08 17.91
CA LEU A 44 -11.41 -4.11 16.92
C LEU A 44 -12.71 -4.62 16.29
N PRO A 45 -13.77 -3.79 16.20
CA PRO A 45 -15.00 -4.17 15.55
C PRO A 45 -14.65 -4.73 14.17
N LYS A 46 -15.24 -5.88 13.84
CA LYS A 46 -15.11 -6.47 12.51
C LYS A 46 -15.61 -5.40 11.51
N ALA A 47 -14.72 -4.98 10.62
CA ALA A 47 -14.81 -3.79 9.74
C ALA A 47 -14.69 -2.44 10.49
N GLY A 48 -13.47 -1.92 10.59
CA GLY A 48 -13.14 -0.71 11.34
C GLY A 48 -13.18 0.57 10.50
N PHE A 49 -14.38 1.03 10.18
CA PHE A 49 -14.65 2.39 9.71
C PHE A 49 -15.83 2.93 10.52
N THR A 50 -15.70 4.10 11.14
CA THR A 50 -16.78 4.74 11.90
C THR A 50 -17.49 5.77 11.02
N GLU A 51 -18.82 5.74 10.99
CA GLU A 51 -19.61 6.74 10.26
C GLU A 51 -19.49 8.10 10.95
N LYS A 52 -18.96 9.10 10.25
CA LYS A 52 -18.90 10.47 10.74
C LYS A 52 -20.23 11.14 10.47
N VAL A 53 -20.88 11.65 11.50
CA VAL A 53 -22.06 12.50 11.35
C VAL A 53 -21.60 13.86 10.81
N VAL A 54 -21.51 13.98 9.49
CA VAL A 54 -21.29 15.26 8.84
C VAL A 54 -22.55 16.11 9.04
N PRO A 55 -22.46 17.35 9.57
CA PRO A 55 -23.63 18.17 9.79
C PRO A 55 -24.44 18.33 8.50
N PRO A 56 -25.78 18.39 8.56
CA PRO A 56 -26.71 18.36 7.41
C PRO A 56 -26.63 19.57 6.47
N LYS A 57 -25.54 20.35 6.53
CA LYS A 57 -25.32 21.52 5.69
C LYS A 57 -25.11 21.16 4.22
N TYR A 58 -24.74 19.91 3.89
CA TYR A 58 -24.40 19.50 2.53
C TYR A 58 -25.24 18.31 2.10
N ILE A 59 -25.93 18.44 0.95
CA ILE A 59 -26.65 17.33 0.32
C ILE A 59 -25.61 16.39 -0.30
N PRO A 60 -25.58 15.09 0.05
CA PRO A 60 -24.66 14.14 -0.57
C PRO A 60 -24.80 14.13 -2.09
N PRO A 61 -23.69 14.09 -2.86
CA PRO A 61 -23.76 14.14 -4.31
C PRO A 61 -24.34 12.84 -4.89
N GLU A 62 -25.09 12.97 -5.99
CA GLU A 62 -25.43 11.83 -6.84
C GLU A 62 -24.21 11.44 -7.68
N ILE A 63 -23.83 10.17 -7.57
CA ILE A 63 -22.62 9.62 -8.19
C ILE A 63 -22.98 8.62 -9.28
N ASN A 64 -22.43 8.85 -10.49
CA ASN A 64 -22.63 7.99 -11.65
C ASN A 64 -21.54 6.92 -11.76
N ALA A 65 -21.53 5.98 -10.81
CA ALA A 65 -20.56 4.88 -10.70
C ALA A 65 -21.24 3.59 -10.22
N LYS A 66 -20.55 2.46 -10.23
CA LYS A 66 -21.04 1.20 -9.62
C LYS A 66 -20.96 1.23 -8.09
N ALA A 67 -19.90 1.85 -7.58
CA ALA A 67 -19.68 2.07 -6.15
C ALA A 67 -18.79 3.31 -5.93
N ALA A 68 -18.94 3.94 -4.77
CA ALA A 68 -18.11 5.06 -4.35
C ALA A 68 -18.00 5.16 -2.82
N MET A 69 -16.90 5.74 -2.36
CA MET A 69 -16.65 5.97 -0.93
C MET A 69 -15.75 7.18 -0.72
N ILE A 70 -15.93 7.88 0.40
CA ILE A 70 -15.02 8.92 0.91
C ILE A 70 -14.64 8.55 2.34
N ILE A 71 -13.35 8.60 2.64
CA ILE A 71 -12.83 8.52 4.01
C ILE A 71 -11.92 9.70 4.33
N ASP A 72 -11.94 10.10 5.59
CA ASP A 72 -10.91 10.95 6.19
C ASP A 72 -9.69 10.08 6.52
N ALA A 73 -8.53 10.43 5.98
CA ALA A 73 -7.32 9.62 6.17
C ALA A 73 -6.64 9.84 7.53
N SER A 74 -7.08 10.83 8.32
CA SER A 74 -6.50 11.10 9.64
C SER A 74 -6.92 10.06 10.68
N ASP A 75 -8.22 9.74 10.70
CA ASP A 75 -8.86 8.84 11.66
C ASP A 75 -9.47 7.60 11.01
N GLY A 76 -9.67 7.61 9.69
CA GLY A 76 -10.36 6.54 8.98
C GLY A 76 -11.87 6.67 9.08
N ASP A 77 -12.42 7.85 9.32
CA ASP A 77 -13.86 8.05 9.37
C ASP A 77 -14.49 8.02 7.96
N ILE A 78 -15.67 7.41 7.84
CA ILE A 78 -16.47 7.45 6.60
C ILE A 78 -17.21 8.78 6.52
N ILE A 79 -17.05 9.46 5.39
CA ILE A 79 -17.75 10.71 5.05
C ILE A 79 -18.93 10.42 4.09
N TYR A 80 -18.77 9.46 3.19
CA TYR A 80 -19.76 9.09 2.19
C TYR A 80 -19.55 7.64 1.76
N GLN A 81 -20.64 6.94 1.49
CA GLN A 81 -20.61 5.59 0.96
C GLN A 81 -21.79 5.36 0.00
N TYR A 82 -21.52 4.65 -1.09
CA TYR A 82 -22.51 4.24 -2.08
C TYR A 82 -22.12 2.88 -2.64
N ASN A 83 -22.95 1.87 -2.36
CA ASN A 83 -22.74 0.49 -2.77
C ASN A 83 -21.34 -0.04 -2.41
N GLU A 84 -20.84 0.36 -1.24
CA GLU A 84 -19.46 0.21 -0.83
C GLU A 84 -19.05 -1.22 -0.51
N ASN A 85 -20.03 -2.09 -0.21
CA ASN A 85 -19.87 -3.48 0.19
C ASN A 85 -20.05 -4.49 -0.97
N GLU A 86 -20.45 -4.04 -2.17
CA GLU A 86 -20.52 -4.92 -3.34
C GLU A 86 -19.13 -5.06 -4.00
N ALA A 87 -18.76 -6.29 -4.34
CA ALA A 87 -17.45 -6.59 -4.87
C ALA A 87 -17.39 -6.47 -6.40
N PHE A 88 -16.54 -5.58 -6.88
CA PHE A 88 -16.31 -5.36 -8.31
C PHE A 88 -14.87 -5.64 -8.69
N ALA A 89 -14.61 -5.73 -10.00
CA ALA A 89 -13.24 -5.70 -10.51
C ALA A 89 -12.66 -4.29 -10.26
N PRO A 90 -11.54 -4.16 -9.53
CA PRO A 90 -10.92 -2.86 -9.27
C PRO A 90 -9.89 -2.47 -10.36
N ALA A 91 -9.68 -3.35 -11.34
CA ALA A 91 -8.66 -3.23 -12.37
C ALA A 91 -7.29 -2.87 -11.76
N SER A 92 -6.56 -1.92 -12.36
CA SER A 92 -5.23 -1.51 -11.90
C SER A 92 -5.18 -0.84 -10.51
N MET A 93 -6.30 -0.58 -9.83
CA MET A 93 -6.24 -0.19 -8.42
C MET A 93 -5.69 -1.34 -7.55
N SER A 94 -5.73 -2.59 -8.02
CA SER A 94 -5.07 -3.74 -7.39
C SER A 94 -3.57 -3.55 -7.17
N LYS A 95 -2.91 -2.75 -8.02
CA LYS A 95 -1.47 -2.45 -7.92
C LYS A 95 -1.10 -1.70 -6.65
N MET A 96 -2.07 -1.11 -5.94
CA MET A 96 -1.83 -0.56 -4.60
C MET A 96 -1.39 -1.64 -3.62
N MET A 97 -1.89 -2.88 -3.74
CA MET A 97 -1.43 -4.01 -2.93
C MET A 97 -0.02 -4.44 -3.32
N THR A 98 0.31 -4.40 -4.62
CA THR A 98 1.66 -4.66 -5.11
C THR A 98 2.66 -3.63 -4.57
N ALA A 99 2.29 -2.35 -4.60
CA ALA A 99 3.07 -1.27 -4.00
C ALA A 99 3.20 -1.42 -2.49
N TYR A 100 2.11 -1.77 -1.78
CA TYR A 100 2.14 -2.00 -0.34
C TYR A 100 3.15 -3.08 0.05
N LEU A 101 3.11 -4.24 -0.61
CA LEU A 101 4.03 -5.35 -0.33
C LEU A 101 5.48 -5.02 -0.71
N LEU A 102 5.68 -4.21 -1.76
CA LEU A 102 7.01 -3.74 -2.14
C LEU A 102 7.60 -2.82 -1.08
N LEU A 103 6.85 -1.79 -0.67
CA LEU A 103 7.28 -0.84 0.35
C LEU A 103 7.50 -1.54 1.70
N GLU A 104 6.63 -2.48 2.07
CA GLU A 104 6.83 -3.35 3.24
C GLU A 104 8.14 -4.13 3.15
N SER A 105 8.46 -4.69 1.98
CA SER A 105 9.70 -5.45 1.78
C SER A 105 10.94 -4.56 1.85
N ILE A 106 10.84 -3.31 1.39
CA ILE A 106 11.90 -2.31 1.45
C ILE A 106 12.16 -1.86 2.89
N HIS A 107 11.12 -1.51 3.64
CA HIS A 107 11.24 -1.14 5.06
C HIS A 107 11.80 -2.27 5.91
N ASN A 108 11.47 -3.52 5.58
CA ASN A 108 12.02 -4.69 6.25
C ASN A 108 13.43 -5.09 5.76
N GLY A 109 14.05 -4.32 4.86
CA GLY A 109 15.40 -4.57 4.33
C GLY A 109 15.53 -5.82 3.47
N LYS A 110 14.42 -6.40 2.98
CA LYS A 110 14.41 -7.59 2.10
C LYS A 110 14.66 -7.23 0.64
N VAL A 111 14.28 -6.03 0.24
CA VAL A 111 14.42 -5.47 -1.11
C VAL A 111 15.03 -4.09 -1.00
N ARG A 112 15.86 -3.69 -1.96
CA ARG A 112 16.41 -2.34 -2.09
C ARG A 112 15.98 -1.71 -3.41
N TRP A 113 15.93 -0.39 -3.45
CA TRP A 113 15.55 0.37 -4.64
C TRP A 113 16.46 0.11 -5.84
N GLU A 114 17.75 -0.14 -5.57
CA GLU A 114 18.80 -0.39 -6.55
C GLU A 114 18.90 -1.86 -6.96
N ASP A 115 18.11 -2.76 -6.37
CA ASP A 115 18.20 -4.17 -6.69
C ASP A 115 17.88 -4.39 -8.19
N PRO A 116 18.72 -5.15 -8.91
CA PRO A 116 18.50 -5.44 -10.31
C PRO A 116 17.38 -6.47 -10.46
N VAL A 117 16.38 -6.13 -11.26
CA VAL A 117 15.25 -7.00 -11.60
C VAL A 117 15.34 -7.35 -13.07
N LYS A 118 15.55 -8.65 -13.34
CA LYS A 118 15.61 -9.17 -14.70
C LYS A 118 14.21 -9.49 -15.21
N MET A 119 13.85 -8.93 -16.36
CA MET A 119 12.57 -9.16 -17.01
C MET A 119 12.45 -10.61 -17.48
N SER A 120 11.50 -11.35 -16.93
CA SER A 120 11.14 -12.68 -17.39
C SER A 120 10.38 -12.63 -18.73
N ALA A 121 10.24 -13.78 -19.40
CA ALA A 121 9.41 -13.89 -20.59
C ALA A 121 7.96 -13.47 -20.30
N LYS A 122 7.42 -13.93 -19.15
CA LYS A 122 6.07 -13.60 -18.70
C LYS A 122 5.91 -12.09 -18.49
N ALA A 123 6.80 -11.48 -17.73
CA ALA A 123 6.73 -10.05 -17.45
C ALA A 123 6.86 -9.23 -18.75
N ALA A 124 7.83 -9.52 -19.62
CA ALA A 124 8.02 -8.78 -20.87
C ALA A 124 6.83 -8.91 -21.86
N GLN A 125 6.12 -10.04 -21.84
CA GLN A 125 4.97 -10.32 -22.71
C GLN A 125 3.63 -9.87 -22.11
N THR A 126 3.60 -9.38 -20.86
CA THR A 126 2.36 -8.94 -20.22
C THR A 126 1.75 -7.76 -20.98
N GLU A 127 0.49 -7.90 -21.37
CA GLU A 127 -0.24 -6.94 -22.21
C GLU A 127 -0.85 -5.76 -21.41
N GLY A 128 -1.56 -4.86 -22.11
CA GLY A 128 -2.17 -3.66 -21.55
C GLY A 128 -1.17 -2.52 -21.36
N ALA A 129 -1.39 -1.68 -20.33
CA ALA A 129 -0.45 -0.62 -19.97
C ALA A 129 0.92 -1.21 -19.62
N ARG A 130 1.99 -0.79 -20.29
CA ARG A 130 3.33 -1.38 -20.15
C ARG A 130 4.42 -0.41 -20.58
N ILE A 131 5.62 -0.59 -20.04
CA ILE A 131 6.84 0.07 -20.54
C ILE A 131 7.52 -0.80 -21.62
N PRO A 132 8.24 -0.21 -22.60
CA PRO A 132 8.93 -0.95 -23.65
C PRO A 132 10.19 -1.63 -23.11
N VAL A 133 10.10 -2.94 -22.85
CA VAL A 133 11.18 -3.80 -22.36
C VAL A 133 11.15 -5.15 -23.07
N GLN A 134 12.28 -5.84 -23.09
CA GLN A 134 12.48 -7.15 -23.68
C GLN A 134 12.81 -8.21 -22.61
N VAL A 135 12.71 -9.47 -23.00
CA VAL A 135 13.14 -10.59 -22.14
C VAL A 135 14.63 -10.44 -21.85
N ASN A 136 15.03 -10.62 -20.59
CA ASN A 136 16.38 -10.44 -20.05
C ASN A 136 16.86 -8.99 -19.86
N ASP A 137 16.07 -7.98 -20.24
CA ASP A 137 16.37 -6.60 -19.80
C ASP A 137 16.46 -6.55 -18.27
N THR A 138 17.29 -5.67 -17.74
CA THR A 138 17.47 -5.49 -16.30
C THR A 138 17.17 -4.06 -15.93
N LEU A 139 16.17 -3.87 -15.06
CA LEU A 139 15.75 -2.58 -14.52
C LEU A 139 15.96 -2.57 -13.01
N THR A 140 16.02 -1.38 -12.43
CA THR A 140 16.02 -1.27 -10.96
C THR A 140 14.60 -1.45 -10.41
N VAL A 141 14.49 -1.88 -9.15
CA VAL A 141 13.20 -1.86 -8.42
C VAL A 141 12.57 -0.47 -8.48
N LYS A 142 13.37 0.60 -8.37
CA LYS A 142 12.91 1.99 -8.48
C LYS A 142 12.27 2.29 -9.84
N ASP A 143 12.92 1.92 -10.95
CA ASP A 143 12.35 2.13 -12.29
C ASP A 143 11.00 1.42 -12.45
N LEU A 144 10.94 0.16 -12.01
CA LEU A 144 9.71 -0.63 -12.08
C LEU A 144 8.61 -0.05 -11.18
N TYR A 145 8.94 0.46 -10.00
CA TYR A 145 7.99 1.12 -9.12
C TYR A 145 7.44 2.42 -9.69
N HIS A 146 8.30 3.26 -10.29
CA HIS A 146 7.86 4.48 -10.98
C HIS A 146 6.93 4.13 -12.16
N ALA A 147 7.30 3.14 -12.98
CA ALA A 147 6.45 2.67 -14.08
C ALA A 147 5.11 2.08 -13.59
N LEU A 148 5.13 1.33 -12.48
CA LEU A 148 3.94 0.76 -11.84
C LEU A 148 2.95 1.83 -11.38
N MET A 149 3.46 2.87 -10.71
CA MET A 149 2.60 3.86 -10.05
C MET A 149 2.18 5.00 -10.96
N ILE A 150 3.05 5.43 -11.88
CA ILE A 150 2.81 6.59 -12.76
C ILE A 150 2.01 6.16 -14.00
N GLU A 151 2.57 5.24 -14.79
CA GLU A 151 1.96 4.79 -16.05
C GLU A 151 1.11 3.53 -15.92
N SER A 152 1.02 2.95 -14.71
CA SER A 152 0.23 1.76 -14.44
C SER A 152 0.75 0.50 -15.15
N ALA A 153 2.06 0.40 -15.38
CA ALA A 153 2.68 -0.67 -16.14
C ALA A 153 2.44 -2.07 -15.52
N ASN A 154 1.80 -2.96 -16.28
CA ASN A 154 1.45 -4.32 -15.90
C ASN A 154 2.69 -5.21 -15.84
N ASN A 155 3.58 -5.10 -16.84
CA ASN A 155 4.83 -5.84 -16.87
C ASN A 155 5.74 -5.52 -15.67
N SER A 156 5.72 -4.28 -15.17
CA SER A 156 6.40 -3.91 -13.92
C SER A 156 5.79 -4.59 -12.70
N ALA A 157 4.46 -4.73 -12.65
CA ALA A 157 3.79 -5.45 -11.56
C ALA A 157 4.21 -6.92 -11.51
N VAL A 158 4.25 -7.60 -12.66
CA VAL A 158 4.67 -9.01 -12.76
C VAL A 158 6.15 -9.15 -12.38
N ALA A 159 7.03 -8.30 -12.90
CA ALA A 159 8.46 -8.35 -12.60
C ALA A 159 8.75 -8.14 -11.09
N LEU A 160 8.09 -7.16 -10.47
CA LEU A 160 8.20 -6.91 -9.02
C LEU A 160 7.65 -8.08 -8.20
N ALA A 161 6.54 -8.68 -8.63
CA ALA A 161 5.95 -9.86 -7.98
C ALA A 161 6.90 -11.06 -8.02
N GLU A 162 7.47 -11.36 -9.19
CA GLU A 162 8.45 -12.44 -9.36
C GLU A 162 9.74 -12.18 -8.56
N HIS A 163 10.20 -10.93 -8.49
CA HIS A 163 11.35 -10.55 -7.67
C HIS A 163 11.11 -10.80 -6.17
N MET A 164 9.93 -10.44 -5.66
CA MET A 164 9.60 -10.55 -4.23
C MET A 164 9.23 -11.99 -3.79
N ALA A 165 8.59 -12.77 -4.67
CA ALA A 165 8.01 -14.06 -4.29
C ALA A 165 8.42 -15.24 -5.17
N LYS A 166 9.46 -15.09 -6.02
CA LYS A 166 9.93 -16.06 -7.03
C LYS A 166 8.98 -16.26 -8.21
N SER A 167 7.68 -16.25 -7.99
CA SER A 167 6.65 -16.33 -9.03
C SER A 167 5.48 -15.42 -8.72
N GLU A 168 4.74 -14.98 -9.75
CA GLU A 168 3.53 -14.19 -9.53
C GLU A 168 2.45 -14.98 -8.75
N LYS A 169 2.38 -16.31 -8.93
CA LYS A 169 1.42 -17.15 -8.20
C LYS A 169 1.70 -17.14 -6.70
N ASP A 170 2.97 -17.21 -6.31
CA ASP A 170 3.37 -17.12 -4.90
C ASP A 170 3.14 -15.70 -4.37
N PHE A 171 3.36 -14.68 -5.21
CA PHE A 171 3.03 -13.30 -4.86
C PHE A 171 1.53 -13.09 -4.57
N VAL A 172 0.65 -13.69 -5.36
CA VAL A 172 -0.81 -13.65 -5.14
C VAL A 172 -1.20 -14.24 -3.78
N GLN A 173 -0.47 -15.25 -3.28
CA GLN A 173 -0.70 -15.77 -1.93
C GLN A 173 -0.34 -14.71 -0.88
N LEU A 174 0.75 -13.96 -1.07
CA LEU A 174 1.12 -12.84 -0.21
C LEU A 174 0.07 -11.72 -0.25
N MET A 175 -0.43 -11.37 -1.44
CA MET A 175 -1.48 -10.36 -1.59
C MET A 175 -2.74 -10.73 -0.81
N ASN A 176 -3.21 -11.97 -0.95
CA ASN A 176 -4.41 -12.45 -0.24
C ASN A 176 -4.16 -12.62 1.27
N ALA A 177 -2.96 -13.00 1.70
CA ALA A 177 -2.60 -13.03 3.10
C ALA A 177 -2.57 -11.61 3.71
N LYS A 178 -2.00 -10.64 2.97
CA LYS A 178 -1.97 -9.24 3.37
C LYS A 178 -3.38 -8.65 3.43
N ALA A 179 -4.26 -8.97 2.49
CA ALA A 179 -5.66 -8.54 2.53
C ALA A 179 -6.35 -8.92 3.85
N LYS A 180 -6.14 -10.15 4.33
CA LYS A 180 -6.65 -10.61 5.63
C LYS A 180 -6.02 -9.86 6.80
N GLN A 181 -4.71 -9.59 6.76
CA GLN A 181 -4.02 -8.82 7.79
C GLN A 181 -4.53 -7.38 7.88
N LEU A 182 -4.81 -6.77 6.72
CA LEU A 182 -5.43 -5.45 6.61
C LEU A 182 -6.93 -5.47 6.92
N LYS A 183 -7.50 -6.63 7.27
CA LYS A 183 -8.92 -6.81 7.60
C LYS A 183 -9.87 -6.40 6.48
N MET A 184 -9.44 -6.58 5.23
CA MET A 184 -10.30 -6.49 4.06
C MET A 184 -11.38 -7.57 4.15
N SER A 185 -12.50 -7.32 3.49
CA SER A 185 -13.67 -8.20 3.44
C SER A 185 -13.32 -9.58 2.90
N GLU A 186 -14.17 -10.56 3.20
CA GLU A 186 -14.05 -11.90 2.63
C GLU A 186 -14.25 -11.95 1.10
N HIS A 187 -14.77 -10.88 0.50
CA HIS A 187 -14.90 -10.72 -0.94
C HIS A 187 -13.61 -10.24 -1.61
N ALA A 188 -12.65 -9.72 -0.84
CA ALA A 188 -11.35 -9.31 -1.36
C ALA A 188 -10.53 -10.53 -1.80
N LYS A 189 -10.33 -10.67 -3.10
CA LYS A 189 -9.56 -11.76 -3.69
C LYS A 189 -8.70 -11.25 -4.84
N PHE A 190 -7.39 -11.32 -4.67
CA PHE A 190 -6.42 -11.01 -5.71
C PHE A 190 -6.18 -12.21 -6.62
N ALA A 191 -6.20 -11.98 -7.93
CA ALA A 191 -5.94 -13.01 -8.95
C ALA A 191 -4.51 -12.93 -9.51
N ASN A 192 -3.93 -11.74 -9.58
CA ASN A 192 -2.59 -11.45 -10.11
C ASN A 192 -2.06 -10.12 -9.55
N ALA A 193 -0.82 -9.76 -9.88
CA ALA A 193 -0.15 -8.56 -9.35
C ALA A 193 -0.64 -7.25 -10.00
N SER A 194 -1.33 -7.33 -11.14
CA SER A 194 -1.65 -6.17 -11.98
C SER A 194 -3.12 -5.73 -11.88
N GLY A 195 -4.03 -6.63 -11.53
CA GLY A 195 -5.47 -6.45 -11.63
C GLY A 195 -6.03 -6.63 -13.05
N LEU A 196 -5.24 -7.18 -13.99
CA LEU A 196 -5.76 -7.62 -15.29
C LEU A 196 -6.73 -8.79 -15.11
N GLN A 197 -7.66 -8.96 -16.07
CA GLN A 197 -8.42 -10.19 -16.18
C GLN A 197 -7.52 -11.27 -16.79
N GLU A 198 -7.50 -12.45 -16.20
CA GLU A 198 -6.78 -13.61 -16.70
C GLU A 198 -7.48 -14.23 -17.91
N PRO A 199 -6.77 -14.94 -18.79
CA PRO A 199 -7.37 -15.62 -19.95
C PRO A 199 -8.46 -16.65 -19.59
N ASP A 200 -8.42 -17.21 -18.37
CA ASP A 200 -9.45 -18.12 -17.85
C ASP A 200 -10.70 -17.38 -17.33
N GLY A 201 -10.73 -16.05 -17.44
CA GLY A 201 -11.80 -15.18 -16.98
C GLY A 201 -11.70 -14.77 -15.51
N SER A 202 -10.78 -15.35 -14.74
CA SER A 202 -10.58 -14.95 -13.35
C SER A 202 -10.03 -13.52 -13.25
N GLU A 203 -10.43 -12.80 -12.21
CA GLU A 203 -9.98 -11.42 -11.99
C GLU A 203 -9.97 -11.08 -10.51
N THR A 204 -9.22 -10.04 -10.16
CA THR A 204 -9.22 -9.50 -8.79
C THR A 204 -10.61 -8.93 -8.48
N LYS A 205 -11.11 -9.20 -7.26
CA LYS A 205 -12.35 -8.62 -6.74
C LYS A 205 -12.07 -7.89 -5.44
N MET A 206 -12.63 -6.70 -5.30
CA MET A 206 -12.60 -5.88 -4.08
C MET A 206 -13.88 -5.08 -3.99
N THR A 207 -14.36 -4.81 -2.78
CA THR A 207 -15.40 -3.82 -2.52
C THR A 207 -14.82 -2.40 -2.54
N ALA A 208 -15.63 -1.35 -2.55
CA ALA A 208 -15.10 0.02 -2.44
C ALA A 208 -14.48 0.27 -1.05
N ALA A 209 -15.05 -0.34 -0.01
CA ALA A 209 -14.50 -0.32 1.35
C ALA A 209 -13.12 -0.98 1.42
N ASP A 210 -12.93 -2.12 0.75
CA ASP A 210 -11.63 -2.80 0.66
C ASP A 210 -10.56 -1.91 0.00
N VAL A 211 -10.92 -1.25 -1.10
CA VAL A 211 -10.02 -0.34 -1.82
C VAL A 211 -9.67 0.87 -0.97
N ALA A 212 -10.65 1.43 -0.25
CA ALA A 212 -10.44 2.56 0.66
C ALA A 212 -9.52 2.17 1.82
N GLN A 213 -9.71 0.99 2.40
CA GLN A 213 -8.87 0.44 3.46
C GLN A 213 -7.43 0.22 3.01
N LEU A 214 -7.25 -0.37 1.82
CA LEU A 214 -5.93 -0.55 1.24
C LEU A 214 -5.23 0.79 1.00
N ALA A 215 -5.94 1.80 0.47
CA ALA A 215 -5.39 3.13 0.24
C ALA A 215 -5.04 3.85 1.56
N TYR A 216 -5.90 3.74 2.57
CA TYR A 216 -5.66 4.26 3.92
C TYR A 216 -4.37 3.69 4.50
N HIS A 217 -4.26 2.36 4.53
CA HIS A 217 -3.07 1.69 5.06
C HIS A 217 -1.82 2.01 4.24
N LEU A 218 -1.91 2.04 2.91
CA LEU A 218 -0.77 2.38 2.06
C LEU A 218 -0.22 3.78 2.36
N ILE A 219 -1.09 4.78 2.49
CA ILE A 219 -0.67 6.16 2.78
C ILE A 219 -0.19 6.31 4.23
N LYS A 220 -0.83 5.62 5.17
CA LYS A 220 -0.50 5.70 6.60
C LYS A 220 0.81 5.01 6.94
N ASP A 221 1.00 3.80 6.42
CA ASP A 221 2.14 2.95 6.74
C ASP A 221 3.37 3.35 5.90
N TYR A 222 3.17 3.81 4.66
CA TYR A 222 4.22 4.18 3.71
C TYR A 222 3.93 5.52 3.01
N PRO A 223 3.94 6.65 3.73
CA PRO A 223 3.59 7.97 3.19
C PRO A 223 4.46 8.41 2.00
N GLU A 224 5.65 7.85 1.84
CA GLU A 224 6.54 8.08 0.70
C GLU A 224 5.95 7.62 -0.65
N ILE A 225 4.88 6.80 -0.66
CA ILE A 225 4.10 6.51 -1.87
C ILE A 225 3.69 7.80 -2.60
N LEU A 226 3.39 8.86 -1.84
CA LEU A 226 2.96 10.14 -2.35
C LEU A 226 4.09 10.88 -3.07
N GLU A 227 5.36 10.61 -2.78
CA GLU A 227 6.52 11.16 -3.51
C GLU A 227 6.55 10.71 -4.97
N VAL A 228 5.89 9.60 -5.30
CA VAL A 228 5.79 9.10 -6.68
C VAL A 228 4.43 9.40 -7.29
N THR A 229 3.32 9.23 -6.55
CA THR A 229 1.99 9.38 -7.13
C THR A 229 1.56 10.82 -7.41
N HIS A 230 2.26 11.81 -6.84
CA HIS A 230 2.05 13.22 -7.17
C HIS A 230 2.71 13.65 -8.49
N LEU A 231 3.62 12.82 -9.04
CA LEU A 231 4.37 13.15 -10.24
C LEU A 231 3.47 13.03 -11.48
N ARG A 232 3.52 14.03 -12.36
CA ARG A 232 2.83 14.00 -13.66
C ARG A 232 3.58 13.17 -14.71
N GLN A 233 4.88 13.02 -14.54
CA GLN A 233 5.75 12.18 -15.35
C GLN A 233 7.02 11.87 -14.57
N SER A 234 7.74 10.83 -14.97
CA SER A 234 9.08 10.51 -14.49
C SER A 234 9.88 9.92 -15.63
N GLN A 235 11.18 10.22 -15.68
CA GLN A 235 12.10 9.50 -16.55
C GLN A 235 12.71 8.33 -15.78
N LEU A 236 12.63 7.13 -16.34
CA LEU A 236 13.30 5.94 -15.82
C LEU A 236 14.79 6.00 -16.17
N ALA A 237 15.64 5.47 -15.29
CA ALA A 237 17.06 5.33 -15.58
C ALA A 237 17.28 4.34 -16.74
N PHE A 238 16.45 3.29 -16.81
CA PHE A 238 16.45 2.36 -17.93
C PHE A 238 16.04 3.05 -19.23
N ASN A 239 16.98 3.13 -20.17
CA ASN A 239 16.81 3.66 -21.53
C ASN A 239 16.17 5.06 -21.61
N ASN A 240 16.22 5.86 -20.53
CA ASN A 240 15.62 7.20 -20.45
C ASN A 240 14.11 7.23 -20.82
N ILE A 241 13.39 6.12 -20.59
CA ILE A 241 11.95 6.02 -20.89
C ILE A 241 11.19 7.03 -20.04
N ASN A 242 10.36 7.85 -20.66
CA ASN A 242 9.49 8.77 -19.94
C ASN A 242 8.12 8.11 -19.70
N VAL A 243 7.77 7.92 -18.43
CA VAL A 243 6.46 7.41 -17.99
C VAL A 243 5.55 8.58 -17.63
N ILE A 244 4.30 8.55 -18.09
CA ILE A 244 3.34 9.65 -17.90
C ILE A 244 2.21 9.20 -16.98
N SER A 245 1.84 10.09 -16.04
CA SER A 245 0.81 9.78 -15.06
C SER A 245 -0.54 9.57 -15.72
N THR A 246 -1.21 8.51 -15.29
CA THR A 246 -2.60 8.22 -15.68
C THR A 246 -3.64 9.08 -14.94
N ASN A 247 -3.21 9.84 -13.92
CA ASN A 247 -4.06 10.70 -13.10
C ASN A 247 -4.16 12.12 -13.69
N ASP A 248 -5.23 12.37 -14.45
CA ASP A 248 -5.48 13.67 -15.08
C ASP A 248 -5.80 14.79 -14.08
N MET A 249 -6.16 14.46 -12.83
CA MET A 249 -6.44 15.44 -11.76
C MET A 249 -5.17 16.09 -11.19
N LEU A 250 -3.97 15.61 -11.51
CA LEU A 250 -2.70 16.27 -11.14
C LEU A 250 -2.42 17.53 -11.97
N ASN A 251 -3.13 17.71 -13.10
CA ASN A 251 -2.91 18.85 -13.98
C ASN A 251 -3.62 20.11 -13.46
N LYS A 252 -2.87 20.99 -12.78
CA LYS A 252 -3.35 22.30 -12.26
C LYS A 252 -4.00 23.21 -13.29
N ASN A 253 -3.71 23.00 -14.58
CA ASN A 253 -4.29 23.78 -15.68
C ASN A 253 -5.67 23.24 -16.10
N ASN A 254 -6.02 22.01 -15.72
CA ASN A 254 -7.32 21.43 -15.98
C ASN A 254 -8.31 21.80 -14.85
N LYS A 255 -8.83 23.03 -14.89
CA LYS A 255 -9.68 23.60 -13.83
C LYS A 255 -10.99 22.85 -13.60
N SER A 256 -11.47 22.07 -14.56
CA SER A 256 -12.69 21.26 -14.39
C SER A 256 -12.47 19.96 -13.62
N LEU A 257 -11.22 19.50 -13.49
CA LEU A 257 -10.87 18.27 -12.77
C LEU A 257 -10.00 18.51 -11.54
N TYR A 258 -9.13 19.51 -11.58
CA TYR A 258 -8.16 19.75 -10.52
C TYR A 258 -8.82 20.07 -9.18
N ILE A 259 -8.37 19.37 -8.13
CA ILE A 259 -8.63 19.70 -6.73
C ILE A 259 -7.31 20.14 -6.11
N GLU A 260 -7.35 21.18 -5.27
CA GLU A 260 -6.15 21.60 -4.55
C GLU A 260 -5.65 20.50 -3.62
N GLY A 261 -4.34 20.26 -3.63
CA GLY A 261 -3.71 19.24 -2.79
C GLY A 261 -3.70 17.83 -3.37
N MET A 262 -4.16 17.62 -4.61
CA MET A 262 -4.12 16.31 -5.29
C MET A 262 -2.69 15.75 -5.37
N ASP A 263 -2.48 14.56 -4.83
CA ASP A 263 -1.18 13.88 -4.79
C ASP A 263 -1.26 12.37 -5.10
N GLY A 264 -2.42 11.86 -5.54
CA GLY A 264 -2.56 10.45 -5.86
C GLY A 264 -3.99 9.99 -6.17
N LEU A 265 -4.26 8.68 -6.18
CA LEU A 265 -3.32 7.59 -5.92
C LEU A 265 -3.20 6.63 -7.10
N LYS A 266 -4.32 6.05 -7.56
CA LYS A 266 -4.26 5.03 -8.60
C LYS A 266 -5.53 4.95 -9.44
N THR A 267 -5.36 5.01 -10.76
CA THR A 267 -6.45 4.74 -11.72
C THR A 267 -6.51 3.26 -12.10
N GLY A 268 -7.70 2.81 -12.51
CA GLY A 268 -7.94 1.49 -13.08
C GLY A 268 -8.88 1.51 -14.27
N PHE A 269 -8.66 0.60 -15.22
CA PHE A 269 -9.58 0.30 -16.30
C PHE A 269 -9.37 -1.13 -16.80
N THR A 270 -10.47 -1.86 -16.96
CA THR A 270 -10.66 -3.06 -17.80
C THR A 270 -12.08 -2.99 -18.33
N ASP A 271 -12.41 -3.77 -19.36
CA ASP A 271 -13.78 -3.81 -19.88
C ASP A 271 -14.79 -4.29 -18.83
N SER A 272 -14.42 -5.25 -17.98
CA SER A 272 -15.24 -5.75 -16.87
C SER A 272 -15.43 -4.72 -15.74
N ALA A 273 -14.36 -4.00 -15.38
CA ALA A 273 -14.35 -3.04 -14.29
C ALA A 273 -15.09 -1.75 -14.65
N GLY A 274 -14.97 -1.30 -15.90
CA GLY A 274 -15.20 0.10 -16.27
C GLY A 274 -14.05 0.99 -15.78
N TYR A 275 -14.30 2.30 -15.69
CA TYR A 275 -13.27 3.27 -15.32
C TYR A 275 -13.31 3.56 -13.81
N CYS A 276 -12.22 3.23 -13.13
CA CYS A 276 -12.08 3.35 -11.68
C CYS A 276 -10.96 4.33 -11.29
N PHE A 277 -11.07 4.94 -10.11
CA PHE A 277 -10.04 5.80 -9.55
C PHE A 277 -10.09 5.81 -8.02
N THR A 278 -8.91 5.64 -7.41
CA THR A 278 -8.66 6.01 -6.01
C THR A 278 -7.89 7.32 -6.01
N GLY A 279 -8.51 8.38 -5.50
CA GLY A 279 -7.95 9.72 -5.41
C GLY A 279 -7.56 10.07 -3.98
N THR A 280 -6.51 10.88 -3.81
CA THR A 280 -6.22 11.53 -2.54
C THR A 280 -5.77 12.97 -2.73
N ALA A 281 -6.17 13.81 -1.78
CA ALA A 281 -5.77 15.20 -1.69
C ALA A 281 -5.63 15.62 -0.23
N LYS A 282 -4.76 16.60 0.04
CA LYS A 282 -4.61 17.21 1.36
C LYS A 282 -4.77 18.73 1.31
N GLN A 283 -5.67 19.26 2.13
CA GLN A 283 -5.88 20.70 2.32
C GLN A 283 -5.81 21.04 3.82
N GLY A 284 -4.82 21.85 4.21
CA GLY A 284 -4.47 22.02 5.62
C GLY A 284 -4.10 20.68 6.25
N ASP A 285 -4.75 20.34 7.37
CA ASP A 285 -4.55 19.06 8.06
C ASP A 285 -5.48 17.95 7.56
N ASN A 286 -6.48 18.28 6.73
CA ASN A 286 -7.47 17.33 6.24
C ASN A 286 -6.95 16.61 5.00
N ARG A 287 -6.70 15.29 5.11
CA ARG A 287 -6.41 14.43 3.98
C ARG A 287 -7.62 13.57 3.66
N ILE A 288 -8.10 13.66 2.43
CA ILE A 288 -9.25 12.90 1.95
C ILE A 288 -8.78 11.79 1.02
N ILE A 289 -9.41 10.62 1.12
CA ILE A 289 -9.30 9.53 0.16
C ILE A 289 -10.68 9.27 -0.43
N THR A 290 -10.76 9.18 -1.74
CA THR A 290 -11.99 8.85 -2.46
C THR A 290 -11.78 7.59 -3.29
N VAL A 291 -12.77 6.71 -3.32
CA VAL A 291 -12.83 5.56 -4.21
C VAL A 291 -14.02 5.72 -5.13
N VAL A 292 -13.80 5.58 -6.44
CA VAL A 292 -14.85 5.55 -7.48
C VAL A 292 -14.63 4.32 -8.36
N MET A 293 -15.64 3.47 -8.48
CA MET A 293 -15.56 2.22 -9.24
C MET A 293 -16.56 2.18 -10.40
N GLY A 294 -16.10 1.81 -11.59
CA GLY A 294 -16.97 1.42 -12.70
C GLY A 294 -17.79 2.54 -13.33
N THR A 295 -17.19 3.71 -13.52
CA THR A 295 -17.81 4.77 -14.34
C THR A 295 -17.76 4.43 -15.84
N SER A 296 -18.63 5.05 -16.63
CA SER A 296 -18.79 4.74 -18.06
C SER A 296 -17.72 5.33 -18.98
N SER A 297 -16.83 6.20 -18.49
CA SER A 297 -15.77 6.79 -19.32
C SER A 297 -14.56 7.24 -18.49
N LYS A 298 -13.40 7.39 -19.15
CA LYS A 298 -12.16 7.88 -18.54
C LYS A 298 -12.37 9.21 -17.82
N THR A 299 -13.08 10.15 -18.43
CA THR A 299 -13.33 11.47 -17.83
C THR A 299 -14.29 11.38 -16.65
N LYS A 300 -15.32 10.52 -16.73
CA LYS A 300 -16.33 10.42 -15.66
C LYS A 300 -15.73 9.99 -14.32
N ARG A 301 -14.74 9.08 -14.30
CA ARG A 301 -14.07 8.70 -13.04
C ARG A 301 -13.51 9.91 -12.30
N PHE A 302 -13.00 10.90 -13.02
CA PHE A 302 -12.42 12.11 -12.45
C PHE A 302 -13.47 13.16 -12.11
N THR A 303 -14.52 13.33 -12.92
CA THR A 303 -15.60 14.26 -12.58
C THR A 303 -16.40 13.78 -11.37
N GLU A 304 -16.69 12.48 -11.26
CA GLU A 304 -17.33 11.92 -10.06
C GLU A 304 -16.42 12.01 -8.83
N THR A 305 -15.12 11.79 -8.99
CA THR A 305 -14.15 12.00 -7.89
C THR A 305 -14.08 13.47 -7.46
N ASN A 306 -14.11 14.41 -8.41
CA ASN A 306 -14.11 15.84 -8.12
C ASN A 306 -15.36 16.24 -7.31
N LYS A 307 -16.55 15.71 -7.64
CA LYS A 307 -17.78 15.91 -6.84
C LYS A 307 -17.59 15.43 -5.40
N LEU A 308 -17.07 14.21 -5.22
CA LEU A 308 -16.82 13.63 -3.89
C LEU A 308 -15.82 14.46 -3.08
N MET A 309 -14.69 14.84 -3.68
CA MET A 309 -13.70 15.67 -2.99
C MET A 309 -14.23 17.07 -2.69
N SER A 310 -15.00 17.67 -3.61
CA SER A 310 -15.64 18.97 -3.38
C SER A 310 -16.64 18.91 -2.22
N TYR A 311 -17.40 17.82 -2.11
CA TYR A 311 -18.28 17.57 -0.98
C TYR A 311 -17.48 17.41 0.33
N ALA A 312 -16.43 16.59 0.33
CA ALA A 312 -15.61 16.35 1.53
C ALA A 312 -14.90 17.60 2.06
N PHE A 313 -14.42 18.47 1.16
CA PHE A 313 -13.77 19.74 1.52
C PHE A 313 -14.76 20.91 1.71
N GLY A 314 -16.06 20.68 1.53
CA GLY A 314 -17.09 21.74 1.65
C GLY A 314 -16.96 22.85 0.60
N LEU A 315 -16.45 22.53 -0.60
CA LEU A 315 -16.25 23.47 -1.71
C LEU A 315 -17.55 23.77 -2.50
N VAL A 316 -18.61 23.01 -2.25
CA VAL A 316 -19.94 23.21 -2.84
C VAL A 316 -20.93 23.56 -1.73
N ASN A 317 -21.80 24.53 -1.99
CA ASN A 317 -22.93 24.89 -1.12
C ASN A 317 -24.16 24.07 -1.47
#